data_AF-A0AAU5N5S9-F1
#
_entry.id   AF-A0AAU5N5S9-F1
#
_cell.length_a   1.000
_cell.length_b   1.000
_cell.length_c   1.000
_cell.angle_alpha   90.00
_cell.angle_beta   90.00
_cell.angle_gamma   90.00
#
_symmetry.space_group_name_H-M   'P 1'
#
loop_
_entity.id
_entity.type
_entity.pdbx_description
1 polymer ?
#
loop_
_entity_poly.entity_id
_entity_poly.type
_entity_poly.pdbx_seq_one_letter_code
_entity_poly.pdbx_strand_id
1 'polypeptide(L)'
;MTQNRRQKSWIRAFQAATNTTYANAHRRQTNWPTLAEVMEEHERLGNFGIGVFNPLRLTAGQRRAELAVQRESLRRYEDLVAQTALWMRDNITPIKTPTVGSYSVKHLIQRATGVYMSNGVFIASAFIVGYTFKYDQPNVLFGMSRRDLKKLG
;
A
#
# COMPACT_ATOMS: atom_id res chain seq x y z
N MET A 1 15.91 -21.80 6.42
CA MET A 1 14.42 -21.84 6.42
C MET A 1 13.97 -21.82 4.97
N THR A 2 13.14 -22.76 4.50
CA THR A 2 12.78 -22.86 3.07
C THR A 2 11.77 -21.77 2.65
N GLN A 3 11.83 -21.31 1.40
CA GLN A 3 10.94 -20.29 0.83
C GLN A 3 9.45 -20.62 1.01
N ASN A 4 9.11 -21.91 0.89
CA ASN A 4 7.76 -22.44 1.09
C ASN A 4 7.23 -22.21 2.53
N ARG A 5 8.10 -22.33 3.55
CA ARG A 5 7.71 -22.09 4.95
C ARG A 5 7.43 -20.61 5.23
N ARG A 6 8.23 -19.69 4.65
CA ARG A 6 8.01 -18.23 4.77
C ARG A 6 6.68 -17.83 4.13
N GLN A 7 6.40 -18.33 2.93
CA GLN A 7 5.14 -18.08 2.22
C GLN A 7 3.93 -18.57 3.01
N LYS A 8 3.95 -19.81 3.51
CA LYS A 8 2.85 -20.34 4.36
C LYS A 8 2.65 -19.51 5.63
N SER A 9 3.74 -19.12 6.29
CA SER A 9 3.68 -18.26 7.48
C SER A 9 3.03 -16.91 7.16
N TRP A 10 3.37 -16.31 6.02
CA TRP A 10 2.80 -15.04 5.61
C TRP A 10 1.29 -15.16 5.33
N ILE A 11 0.87 -16.19 4.58
CA ILE A 11 -0.55 -16.43 4.28
C ILE A 11 -1.36 -16.61 5.58
N ARG A 12 -0.80 -17.30 6.58
CA ARG A 12 -1.43 -17.45 7.90
C ARG A 12 -1.52 -16.11 8.65
N ALA A 13 -0.46 -15.29 8.61
CA ALA A 13 -0.49 -13.95 9.21
C ALA A 13 -1.53 -13.05 8.54
N PHE A 14 -1.61 -13.09 7.21
CA PHE A 14 -2.61 -12.37 6.44
C PHE A 14 -4.02 -12.83 6.76
N GLN A 15 -4.24 -14.15 6.77
CA GLN A 15 -5.52 -14.74 7.16
C GLN A 15 -5.99 -14.21 8.53
N ALA A 16 -5.09 -14.22 9.52
CA ALA A 16 -5.38 -13.71 10.86
C ALA A 16 -5.61 -12.19 10.88
N ALA A 17 -4.86 -11.42 10.09
CA ALA A 17 -4.98 -9.97 10.00
C ALA A 17 -6.31 -9.54 9.37
N THR A 18 -6.72 -10.18 8.28
CA THR A 18 -7.91 -9.78 7.50
C THR A 18 -9.18 -10.56 7.88
N ASN A 19 -9.10 -11.50 8.82
CA ASN A 19 -10.21 -12.38 9.21
C ASN A 19 -10.86 -13.11 8.02
N THR A 20 -10.05 -13.51 7.03
CA THR A 20 -10.52 -14.22 5.83
C THR A 20 -10.24 -15.73 5.94
N THR A 21 -10.72 -16.51 4.98
CA THR A 21 -10.41 -17.94 4.91
C THR A 21 -8.98 -18.15 4.40
N TYR A 22 -8.35 -19.27 4.75
CA TYR A 22 -7.03 -19.60 4.21
C TYR A 22 -7.03 -19.64 2.67
N ALA A 23 -8.09 -20.15 2.05
CA ALA A 23 -8.24 -20.19 0.59
C ALA A 23 -8.26 -18.79 -0.04
N ASN A 24 -8.98 -17.84 0.57
CA ASN A 24 -9.01 -16.45 0.10
C ASN A 24 -7.68 -15.73 0.35
N ALA A 25 -7.04 -15.97 1.50
CA ALA A 25 -5.71 -15.44 1.80
C ALA A 25 -4.67 -15.96 0.79
N HIS A 26 -4.71 -17.26 0.48
CA HIS A 26 -3.85 -17.86 -0.52
C HIS A 26 -4.12 -17.28 -1.91
N ARG A 27 -5.39 -17.24 -2.35
CA ARG A 27 -5.79 -16.66 -3.64
C ARG A 27 -5.30 -15.23 -3.77
N ARG A 28 -5.47 -14.41 -2.74
CA ARG A 28 -4.98 -13.03 -2.74
C ARG A 28 -3.47 -12.98 -2.95
N GLN A 29 -2.71 -13.90 -2.40
CA GLN A 29 -1.24 -13.93 -2.55
C GLN A 29 -0.73 -14.56 -3.84
N THR A 30 -1.58 -15.27 -4.57
CA THR A 30 -1.24 -15.81 -5.89
C THR A 30 -1.79 -14.97 -7.04
N ASN A 31 -2.79 -14.14 -6.77
CA ASN A 31 -3.44 -13.29 -7.77
C ASN A 31 -3.64 -11.89 -7.18
N TRP A 32 -2.62 -11.04 -7.33
CA TRP A 32 -2.69 -9.65 -6.93
C TRP A 32 -3.46 -8.82 -7.97
N PRO A 33 -4.22 -7.80 -7.53
CA PRO A 33 -4.79 -6.84 -8.44
C PRO A 33 -3.66 -6.02 -9.07
N THR A 34 -3.89 -5.58 -10.29
CA THR A 34 -3.06 -4.61 -11.01
C THR A 34 -3.16 -3.23 -10.35
N LEU A 35 -2.24 -2.32 -10.71
CA LEU A 35 -2.35 -0.93 -10.30
C LEU A 35 -3.65 -0.30 -10.82
N ALA A 36 -4.07 -0.63 -12.04
CA ALA A 36 -5.29 -0.12 -12.64
C ALA A 36 -6.54 -0.51 -11.83
N GLU A 37 -6.68 -1.79 -11.46
CA GLU A 37 -7.79 -2.28 -10.64
C GLU A 37 -7.80 -1.62 -9.25
N VAL A 38 -6.64 -1.46 -8.62
CA VAL A 38 -6.52 -0.74 -7.34
C VAL A 38 -6.93 0.73 -7.50
N MET A 39 -6.54 1.38 -8.59
CA MET A 39 -6.91 2.77 -8.84
C MET A 39 -8.41 2.92 -9.15
N GLU A 40 -9.06 1.89 -9.69
CA GLU A 40 -10.51 1.84 -9.91
C GLU A 40 -11.25 1.68 -8.58
N GLU A 41 -10.85 0.71 -7.75
CA GLU A 41 -11.43 0.49 -6.41
C GLU A 41 -11.23 1.73 -5.50
N HIS A 42 -10.10 2.41 -5.65
CA HIS A 42 -9.73 3.59 -4.88
C HIS A 42 -9.71 4.83 -5.78
N GLU A 43 -10.87 5.31 -6.22
CA GLU A 43 -11.02 6.42 -7.17
C GLU A 43 -10.26 7.71 -6.78
N ARG A 44 -10.09 7.93 -5.46
CA ARG A 44 -9.39 9.10 -4.92
C ARG A 44 -7.88 8.91 -4.78
N LEU A 45 -7.35 7.72 -5.06
CA LEU A 45 -5.92 7.47 -5.03
C LEU A 45 -5.22 8.16 -6.19
N GLY A 46 -4.21 8.97 -5.90
CA GLY A 46 -3.29 9.59 -6.85
C GLY A 46 -1.85 9.56 -6.32
N ASN A 47 -0.91 10.17 -7.06
CA ASN A 47 0.51 10.09 -6.75
C ASN A 47 0.90 10.64 -5.35
N PHE A 48 0.13 11.58 -4.79
CA PHE A 48 0.39 12.12 -3.44
C PHE A 48 -0.33 11.37 -2.31
N GLY A 49 -1.28 10.48 -2.63
CA GLY A 49 -2.09 9.74 -1.68
C GLY A 49 -3.58 9.83 -2.00
N ILE A 50 -4.42 9.94 -0.98
CA ILE A 50 -5.88 9.96 -1.13
C ILE A 50 -6.40 11.40 -1.24
N GLY A 51 -7.00 11.72 -2.39
CA GLY A 51 -7.53 13.05 -2.70
C GLY A 51 -6.45 14.03 -3.17
N VAL A 52 -6.77 15.32 -3.11
CA VAL A 52 -5.85 16.41 -3.46
C VAL A 52 -5.29 17.07 -2.20
N PHE A 53 -4.06 17.56 -2.28
CA PHE A 53 -3.44 18.30 -1.20
C PHE A 53 -4.08 19.69 -1.08
N ASN A 54 -4.44 20.12 0.13
CA ASN A 54 -5.06 21.41 0.40
C ASN A 54 -6.37 21.70 -0.39
N PRO A 55 -7.42 20.87 -0.19
CA PRO A 55 -8.67 20.96 -0.96
C PRO A 55 -9.46 22.26 -0.73
N LEU A 56 -9.19 22.99 0.36
CA LEU A 56 -9.91 24.20 0.77
C LEU A 56 -9.60 25.41 -0.12
N ARG A 57 -8.49 25.38 -0.88
CA ARG A 57 -8.09 26.47 -1.78
C ARG A 57 -8.53 26.27 -3.23
N LEU A 58 -9.21 25.15 -3.52
CA LEU A 58 -9.55 24.74 -4.88
C LEU A 58 -11.06 24.61 -5.04
N THR A 59 -11.56 25.02 -6.20
CA THR A 59 -12.93 24.71 -6.63
C THR A 59 -13.09 23.21 -6.87
N ALA A 60 -14.33 22.72 -6.87
CA ALA A 60 -14.61 21.31 -7.18
C ALA A 60 -14.07 20.89 -8.58
N GLY A 61 -14.09 21.79 -9.56
CA GLY A 61 -13.51 21.56 -10.88
C GLY A 61 -11.99 21.38 -10.81
N GLN A 62 -11.29 22.29 -10.14
CA GLN A 62 -9.84 22.22 -9.96
C GLN A 62 -9.41 20.97 -9.19
N ARG A 63 -10.14 20.59 -8.14
CA ARG A 63 -9.86 19.35 -7.39
C ARG A 63 -9.94 18.10 -8.28
N ARG A 64 -10.94 18.03 -9.17
CA ARG A 64 -11.08 16.91 -10.13
C ARG A 64 -9.95 16.91 -11.14
N ALA A 65 -9.62 18.07 -11.71
CA ALA A 65 -8.53 18.20 -12.68
C ALA A 65 -7.18 17.81 -12.06
N GLU A 66 -6.89 18.29 -10.85
CA GLU A 66 -5.65 17.96 -10.15
C GLU A 66 -5.59 16.47 -9.79
N LEU A 67 -6.67 15.88 -9.28
CA LEU A 67 -6.72 14.45 -9.01
C LEU A 67 -6.48 13.63 -10.30
N ALA A 68 -7.04 14.04 -11.43
CA ALA A 68 -6.79 13.38 -12.71
C ALA A 68 -5.30 13.42 -13.10
N VAL A 69 -4.64 14.57 -12.95
CA VAL A 69 -3.18 14.70 -13.18
C VAL A 69 -2.39 13.81 -12.23
N GLN A 70 -2.75 13.80 -10.94
CA GLN A 70 -2.08 12.95 -9.94
C GLN A 70 -2.28 11.45 -10.22
N ARG A 71 -3.46 11.06 -10.71
CA ARG A 71 -3.77 9.68 -11.11
C ARG A 71 -2.95 9.27 -12.31
N GLU A 72 -2.89 10.12 -13.33
CA GLU A 72 -2.07 9.87 -14.51
C GLU A 72 -0.58 9.77 -14.17
N SER A 73 -0.10 10.60 -13.25
CA SER A 73 1.27 10.49 -12.73
C SER A 73 1.51 9.15 -12.02
N LEU A 74 0.57 8.66 -11.20
CA LEU A 74 0.72 7.39 -10.48
C LEU A 74 0.79 6.19 -11.43
N ARG A 75 0.01 6.18 -12.52
CA ARG A 75 0.03 5.10 -13.53
C ARG A 75 1.41 4.85 -14.12
N ARG A 76 2.21 5.91 -14.27
CA ARG A 76 3.59 5.82 -14.81
C ARG A 76 4.57 5.10 -13.88
N TYR A 77 4.18 4.81 -12.64
CA TYR A 77 5.01 4.12 -11.64
C TYR A 77 4.57 2.67 -11.41
N GLU A 78 3.89 2.03 -12.36
CA GLU A 78 3.38 0.65 -12.22
C GLU A 78 4.48 -0.35 -11.82
N ASP A 79 5.63 -0.33 -12.49
CA ASP A 79 6.76 -1.21 -12.16
C ASP A 79 7.27 -0.99 -10.74
N LEU A 80 7.36 0.27 -10.30
CA LEU A 80 7.82 0.62 -8.96
C LEU A 80 6.81 0.20 -7.90
N VAL A 81 5.51 0.31 -8.19
CA VAL A 81 4.43 -0.20 -7.33
C VAL A 81 4.54 -1.72 -7.17
N ALA A 82 4.71 -2.46 -8.28
CA ALA A 82 4.83 -3.92 -8.23
C ALA A 82 6.08 -4.37 -7.44
N GLN A 83 7.23 -3.75 -7.69
CA GLN A 83 8.47 -4.03 -6.95
C GLN A 83 8.33 -3.71 -5.46
N THR A 84 7.69 -2.60 -5.12
CA THR A 84 7.45 -2.20 -3.73
C THR A 84 6.49 -3.16 -3.04
N ALA A 85 5.42 -3.60 -3.72
CA ALA A 85 4.47 -4.59 -3.19
C ALA A 85 5.17 -5.93 -2.88
N LEU A 86 6.00 -6.44 -3.79
CA LEU A 86 6.80 -7.65 -3.57
C LEU A 86 7.73 -7.50 -2.37
N TRP A 87 8.47 -6.40 -2.30
CA TRP A 87 9.37 -6.14 -1.18
C TRP A 87 8.61 -6.06 0.16
N MET A 88 7.46 -5.38 0.19
CA MET A 88 6.64 -5.27 1.39
C MET A 88 6.10 -6.62 1.84
N ARG A 89 5.58 -7.42 0.91
CA ARG A 89 5.13 -8.78 1.19
C ARG A 89 6.23 -9.60 1.83
N ASP A 90 7.46 -9.50 1.35
CA ASP A 90 8.56 -10.28 1.91
C ASP A 90 9.00 -9.76 3.29
N ASN A 91 8.99 -8.45 3.51
CA ASN A 91 9.65 -7.85 4.67
C ASN A 91 8.72 -7.42 5.82
N ILE A 92 7.43 -7.25 5.58
CA ILE A 92 6.51 -6.66 6.55
C ILE A 92 5.32 -7.59 6.80
N THR A 93 5.22 -8.12 8.03
CA THR A 93 4.10 -8.96 8.43
C THR A 93 2.81 -8.14 8.55
N PRO A 94 1.69 -8.57 7.94
CA PRO A 94 0.39 -7.93 8.13
C PRO A 94 -0.14 -8.17 9.55
N ILE A 95 -0.83 -7.17 10.11
CA ILE A 95 -1.53 -7.25 11.39
C ILE A 95 -2.95 -6.73 11.25
N LYS A 96 -3.84 -7.12 12.16
CA LYS A 96 -5.26 -6.76 12.09
C LYS A 96 -5.51 -5.26 12.15
N THR A 97 -4.90 -4.57 13.12
CA THR A 97 -5.22 -3.18 13.43
C THR A 97 -4.34 -2.20 12.65
N PRO A 98 -4.92 -1.29 11.83
CA PRO A 98 -4.16 -0.26 11.15
C PRO A 98 -3.67 0.82 12.12
N THR A 99 -2.36 0.93 12.30
CA THR A 99 -1.77 1.83 13.32
C THR A 99 -0.57 2.64 12.85
N VAL A 100 -0.10 2.43 11.61
CA VAL A 100 1.07 3.13 11.07
C VAL A 100 0.69 3.93 9.83
N GLY A 101 1.11 5.20 9.78
CA GLY A 101 0.78 6.10 8.69
C GLY A 101 1.66 5.88 7.46
N SER A 102 1.03 5.95 6.28
CA SER A 102 1.68 5.72 5.00
C SER A 102 2.92 6.60 4.77
N TYR A 103 2.86 7.88 5.15
CA TYR A 103 3.96 8.81 4.97
C TYR A 103 5.23 8.39 5.73
N SER A 104 5.08 8.00 6.99
CA SER A 104 6.20 7.57 7.83
C SER A 104 6.78 6.23 7.36
N VAL A 105 5.91 5.28 6.99
CA VAL A 105 6.36 3.96 6.52
C VAL A 105 7.06 4.07 5.17
N LYS A 106 6.56 4.91 4.26
CA LYS A 106 7.20 5.20 2.98
C LYS A 106 8.67 5.59 3.17
N HIS A 107 8.96 6.52 4.07
CA HIS A 107 10.34 6.95 4.36
C HIS A 107 11.21 5.87 4.98
N LEU A 108 10.64 4.94 5.77
CA LEU A 108 11.37 3.77 6.26
C LEU A 108 11.76 2.84 5.11
N ILE A 109 10.83 2.55 4.21
CA ILE A 109 11.09 1.68 3.05
C ILE A 109 12.10 2.32 2.11
N GLN A 110 11.96 3.62 1.79
CA GLN A 110 12.93 4.34 0.95
C GLN A 110 14.36 4.25 1.51
N ARG A 111 14.53 4.38 2.83
CA ARG A 111 15.85 4.22 3.47
C ARG A 111 16.36 2.80 3.40
N ALA A 112 15.49 1.81 3.60
CA ALA A 112 15.87 0.40 3.55
C ALA A 112 16.20 -0.10 2.13
N THR A 113 15.58 0.48 1.09
CA THR A 113 15.78 0.06 -0.31
C THR A 113 16.70 0.97 -1.10
N GLY A 114 16.94 2.20 -0.64
CA GLY A 114 17.63 3.24 -1.41
C GLY A 114 16.82 3.79 -2.59
N VAL A 115 15.54 3.39 -2.74
CA VAL A 115 14.68 3.77 -3.87
C VAL A 115 13.68 4.82 -3.43
N TYR A 116 13.67 5.96 -4.13
CA TYR A 116 12.65 6.98 -3.92
C TYR A 116 11.27 6.52 -4.43
N MET A 117 10.22 6.83 -3.67
CA MET A 117 8.83 6.56 -4.07
C MET A 117 7.88 7.64 -3.58
N SER A 118 6.78 7.88 -4.30
CA SER A 118 5.74 8.78 -3.80
C SER A 118 4.88 8.10 -2.72
N ASN A 119 4.07 8.89 -2.00
CA ASN A 119 3.13 8.32 -1.01
C ASN A 119 2.03 7.50 -1.71
N GLY A 120 1.61 7.92 -2.91
CA GLY A 120 0.68 7.17 -3.75
C GLY A 120 1.23 5.81 -4.16
N VAL A 121 2.51 5.73 -4.55
CA VAL A 121 3.17 4.45 -4.87
C VAL A 121 3.15 3.50 -3.68
N PHE A 122 3.51 3.99 -2.48
CA PHE A 122 3.44 3.19 -1.26
C PHE A 122 2.02 2.73 -0.94
N ILE A 123 1.03 3.62 -1.00
CA ILE A 123 -0.38 3.30 -0.71
C ILE A 123 -0.90 2.26 -1.70
N ALA A 124 -0.66 2.44 -3.01
CA ALA A 124 -1.04 1.49 -4.03
C ALA A 124 -0.42 0.11 -3.79
N SER A 125 0.88 0.08 -3.48
CA SER A 125 1.60 -1.17 -3.17
C SER A 125 0.99 -1.89 -1.96
N ALA A 126 0.65 -1.13 -0.91
CA ALA A 126 0.02 -1.68 0.29
C ALA A 126 -1.39 -2.24 0.00
N PHE A 127 -2.17 -1.58 -0.86
CA PHE A 127 -3.47 -2.09 -1.31
C PHE A 127 -3.32 -3.36 -2.15
N ILE A 128 -2.36 -3.42 -3.09
CA ILE A 128 -2.06 -4.63 -3.86
C ILE A 128 -1.77 -5.81 -2.92
N VAL A 129 -0.86 -5.64 -1.96
CA VAL A 129 -0.53 -6.69 -0.97
C VAL A 129 -1.75 -7.06 -0.11
N GLY A 130 -2.65 -6.11 0.14
CA GLY A 130 -3.92 -6.31 0.85
C GLY A 130 -3.84 -6.06 2.36
N TYR A 131 -2.93 -5.20 2.82
CA TYR A 131 -2.88 -4.84 4.24
C TYR A 131 -4.22 -4.24 4.68
N THR A 132 -4.63 -4.53 5.92
CA THR A 132 -5.78 -3.83 6.51
C THR A 132 -5.48 -2.34 6.58
N PHE A 133 -6.50 -1.50 6.39
CA PHE A 133 -6.28 -0.06 6.30
C PHE A 133 -7.43 0.77 6.88
N LYS A 134 -7.13 2.04 7.16
CA LYS A 134 -8.10 3.09 7.48
C LYS A 134 -7.68 4.38 6.78
N TYR A 135 -8.59 5.03 6.06
CA TYR A 135 -8.32 6.32 5.43
C TYR A 135 -8.04 7.40 6.47
N ASP A 136 -6.98 8.18 6.24
CA ASP A 136 -6.54 9.31 7.08
C ASP A 136 -5.91 10.40 6.20
N GLN A 137 -6.75 11.01 5.36
CA GLN A 137 -6.33 11.71 4.15
C GLN A 137 -5.35 12.87 4.41
N PRO A 138 -4.33 13.09 3.56
CA PRO A 138 -4.05 12.36 2.31
C PRO A 138 -3.35 11.01 2.53
N ASN A 139 -3.07 10.66 3.79
CA ASN A 139 -2.41 9.43 4.17
C ASN A 139 -3.42 8.28 4.36
N VAL A 140 -2.88 7.10 4.64
CA VAL A 140 -3.63 5.92 5.01
C VAL A 140 -2.92 5.26 6.18
N LEU A 141 -3.68 4.83 7.19
CA LEU A 141 -3.15 3.97 8.24
C LEU A 141 -3.20 2.53 7.75
N PHE A 142 -2.11 1.78 7.94
CA PHE A 142 -2.02 0.38 7.55
C PHE A 142 -1.74 -0.55 8.73
N GLY A 143 -2.25 -1.77 8.62
CA GLY A 143 -2.02 -2.88 9.54
C GLY A 143 -0.70 -3.57 9.27
N MET A 144 0.40 -2.92 9.64
CA MET A 144 1.76 -3.44 9.46
C MET A 144 2.48 -3.66 10.80
N SER A 145 3.25 -4.73 10.88
CA SER A 145 4.03 -5.10 12.07
C SER A 145 5.05 -4.03 12.43
N ARG A 146 4.82 -3.33 13.55
CA ARG A 146 5.79 -2.36 14.11
C ARG A 146 7.15 -2.99 14.40
N ARG A 147 7.18 -4.28 14.76
CA ARG A 147 8.43 -5.01 14.99
C ARG A 147 9.26 -5.09 13.71
N ASP A 148 8.62 -5.36 12.57
CA ASP A 148 9.33 -5.46 11.30
C ASP A 148 9.74 -4.07 10.80
N LEU A 149 8.89 -3.07 10.98
CA LEU A 149 9.23 -1.68 10.65
C LEU A 149 10.41 -1.14 11.45
N LYS A 150 10.54 -1.48 12.74
CA LYS A 150 11.69 -1.12 13.58
C LYS A 150 13.01 -1.74 13.12
N LYS A 151 13.00 -2.80 12.32
CA LYS A 151 14.22 -3.39 11.76
C LYS A 151 14.73 -2.62 10.53
N LEU A 152 13.91 -1.73 9.99
CA LEU A 152 14.21 -0.95 8.78
C LEU A 152 14.92 0.38 9.08
N GLY A 153 15.02 0.79 10.35
CA GLY A 153 15.64 2.05 10.75
C GLY A 153 15.68 2.26 12.26
#